data_AF-A0A8J8F5S3-F1
#
_entry.id   AF-A0A8J8F5S3-F1
#
_cell.length_a   1.000
_cell.length_b   1.000
_cell.length_c   1.000
_cell.angle_alpha   90.00
_cell.angle_beta   90.00
_cell.angle_gamma   90.00
#
_symmetry.space_group_name_H-M   'P 1'
#
loop_
_entity.id
_entity.type
_entity.pdbx_description
1 polymer ?
#
loop_
_entity_poly.entity_id
_entity_poly.type
_entity_poly.pdbx_seq_one_letter_code
_entity_poly.pdbx_strand_id
1 'polypeptide(L)'
;MSVIPTEWGKPDSRPGIYYELLWIGLAVVVLGTLAYWEPFSITISITPQRLASATTLGVILGIAVTYSSFVSERFQRLWADFRIRFAGLFVLSMGVQLGLAVAPTWTVLTMLATFLILIPLRVAVYLRTR
;
A
#
# COMPACT_ATOMS: atom_id res chain seq x y z
N MET A 1 12.85 23.34 7.24
CA MET A 1 11.56 22.71 7.63
C MET A 1 11.60 21.27 7.15
N SER A 2 11.24 20.29 7.99
CA SER A 2 11.15 18.88 7.57
C SER A 2 9.93 18.70 6.67
N VAL A 3 10.12 18.11 5.49
CA VAL A 3 9.02 17.77 4.56
C VAL A 3 8.17 16.63 5.12
N ILE A 4 8.77 15.79 5.98
CA ILE A 4 8.11 14.68 6.64
C ILE A 4 7.56 15.17 7.99
N PRO A 5 6.25 15.03 8.27
CA PRO A 5 5.69 15.37 9.58
C PRO A 5 6.36 14.53 10.67
N THR A 6 6.81 15.17 11.74
CA THR A 6 7.38 14.48 12.91
C THR A 6 6.37 13.55 13.59
N GLU A 7 5.07 13.83 13.42
CA GLU A 7 3.98 13.03 13.96
C GLU A 7 3.42 11.99 12.99
N TRP A 8 4.08 11.75 11.86
CA TRP A 8 3.59 10.84 10.81
C TRP A 8 3.22 9.45 11.35
N GLY A 9 4.00 8.89 12.27
CA GLY A 9 3.71 7.59 12.87
C GLY A 9 2.54 7.55 13.86
N LYS A 10 1.95 8.71 14.21
CA LYS A 10 0.85 8.77 15.17
C LYS A 10 -0.50 8.54 14.46
N PRO A 11 -1.37 7.67 14.99
CA PRO A 11 -2.63 7.34 14.34
C PRO A 11 -3.62 8.51 14.30
N ASP A 12 -3.55 9.44 15.26
CA ASP A 12 -4.42 10.61 15.46
C ASP A 12 -3.86 11.91 14.84
N SER A 13 -2.71 11.86 14.17
CA SER A 13 -2.09 13.07 13.63
C SER A 13 -2.69 13.50 12.30
N ARG A 14 -3.34 14.68 12.29
CA ARG A 14 -3.85 15.34 11.07
C ARG A 14 -2.80 15.46 9.95
N PRO A 15 -1.61 16.05 10.18
CA PRO A 15 -0.60 16.15 9.12
C PRO A 15 -0.07 14.78 8.68
N GLY A 16 -0.01 13.80 9.58
CA GLY A 16 0.37 12.42 9.24
C GLY A 16 -0.59 11.77 8.24
N ILE A 17 -1.89 11.95 8.43
CA ILE A 17 -2.92 11.38 7.54
C ILE A 17 -2.91 12.04 6.17
N TYR A 18 -2.83 13.37 6.09
CA TYR A 18 -2.75 14.04 4.80
C TYR A 18 -1.51 13.60 4.02
N TYR A 19 -0.38 13.45 4.70
CA TYR A 19 0.85 12.97 4.10
C TYR A 19 0.70 11.53 3.57
N GLU A 20 0.14 10.61 4.35
CA GLU A 20 -0.10 9.24 3.90
C GLU A 20 -1.12 9.14 2.75
N LEU A 21 -2.23 9.86 2.84
CA LEU A 21 -3.25 9.88 1.80
C LEU A 21 -2.70 10.46 0.50
N LEU A 22 -1.80 11.45 0.56
CA LEU A 22 -1.11 11.97 -0.60
C LEU A 22 -0.24 10.90 -1.26
N TRP A 23 0.56 10.16 -0.49
CA TRP A 23 1.40 9.09 -1.03
C TRP A 23 0.59 7.90 -1.57
N ILE A 24 -0.49 7.52 -0.88
CA ILE A 24 -1.43 6.49 -1.35
C ILE A 24 -2.08 6.95 -2.65
N GLY A 25 -2.57 8.20 -2.71
CA GLY A 25 -3.16 8.78 -3.92
C GLY A 25 -2.17 8.80 -5.09
N LEU A 26 -0.93 9.20 -4.85
CA LEU A 26 0.12 9.21 -5.86
C LEU A 26 0.44 7.79 -6.35
N ALA A 27 0.49 6.80 -5.45
CA ALA A 27 0.65 5.39 -5.83
C ALA A 27 -0.51 4.87 -6.69
N VAL A 28 -1.76 5.24 -6.36
CA VAL A 28 -2.93 4.90 -7.19
C VAL A 28 -2.83 5.52 -8.58
N VAL A 29 -2.41 6.78 -8.69
CA VAL A 29 -2.22 7.45 -9.99
C VAL A 29 -1.14 6.75 -10.81
N VAL A 30 0.01 6.42 -10.22
CA VAL A 30 1.10 5.73 -10.91
C VAL A 30 0.65 4.34 -11.40
N LEU A 31 0.05 3.53 -10.52
CA LEU A 31 -0.43 2.19 -10.88
C LEU A 31 -1.59 2.24 -11.89
N GLY A 32 -2.48 3.22 -11.77
CA GLY A 32 -3.55 3.43 -12.74
C GLY A 32 -3.01 3.83 -14.12
N THR A 33 -1.94 4.62 -14.15
CA THR A 33 -1.24 4.97 -15.40
C THR A 33 -0.57 3.74 -16.01
N LEU A 34 0.07 2.88 -15.20
CA LEU A 34 0.60 1.59 -15.66
C LEU A 34 -0.51 0.69 -16.21
N ALA A 35 -1.66 0.67 -15.56
CA ALA A 35 -2.82 -0.12 -15.98
C ALA A 35 -3.44 0.37 -17.31
N TYR A 36 -3.45 1.69 -17.52
CA TYR A 36 -4.06 2.30 -18.70
C TYR A 36 -3.12 2.33 -19.90
N TRP A 37 -1.85 2.68 -19.69
CA TRP A 37 -0.90 2.93 -20.77
C TRP A 37 -0.04 1.72 -21.13
N GLU A 38 -0.03 0.67 -20.29
CA GLU A 38 0.73 -0.58 -20.51
C GLU A 38 2.21 -0.36 -20.92
N PRO A 39 2.98 0.52 -20.23
CA PRO A 39 4.37 0.75 -20.60
C PRO A 39 5.22 -0.51 -20.34
N PHE A 40 6.37 -0.62 -21.04
CA PHE A 40 7.33 -1.72 -20.91
C PHE A 40 6.83 -3.10 -21.38
N SER A 41 5.89 -3.12 -22.35
CA SER A 41 5.29 -4.36 -22.89
C SER A 41 4.52 -5.17 -21.84
N ILE A 42 4.04 -4.51 -20.78
CA ILE A 42 3.23 -5.13 -19.74
C ILE A 42 1.78 -5.23 -20.22
N THR A 43 1.32 -6.41 -20.60
CA THR A 43 -0.08 -6.62 -21.03
C THR A 43 -0.99 -6.92 -19.84
N ILE A 44 -2.07 -6.16 -19.69
CA ILE A 44 -3.00 -6.25 -18.56
C ILE A 44 -4.35 -6.76 -19.06
N SER A 45 -4.54 -8.08 -18.96
CA SER A 45 -5.79 -8.71 -19.35
C SER A 45 -6.78 -8.74 -18.18
N ILE A 46 -7.69 -7.76 -18.19
CA ILE A 46 -8.74 -7.61 -17.18
C ILE A 46 -9.90 -8.54 -17.52
N THR A 47 -9.98 -9.67 -16.82
CA THR A 47 -11.17 -10.54 -16.82
C THR A 47 -11.90 -10.42 -15.48
N PRO A 48 -13.23 -10.64 -15.42
CA PRO A 48 -13.98 -10.55 -14.17
C PRO A 48 -13.40 -11.40 -13.04
N GLN A 49 -12.95 -12.61 -13.37
CA GLN A 49 -12.33 -13.52 -12.41
C GLN A 49 -11.02 -12.96 -11.85
N ARG A 50 -10.11 -12.47 -12.71
CA ARG A 50 -8.81 -11.89 -12.28
C ARG A 50 -9.01 -10.62 -11.47
N LEU A 51 -9.99 -9.81 -11.84
CA LEU A 51 -10.35 -8.61 -11.10
C LEU A 51 -10.86 -8.97 -9.69
N ALA A 52 -11.81 -9.91 -9.59
CA ALA A 52 -12.37 -10.33 -8.31
C ALA A 52 -11.32 -10.95 -7.38
N SER A 53 -10.43 -11.78 -7.91
CA SER A 53 -9.40 -12.43 -7.10
C SER A 53 -8.29 -11.46 -6.66
N ALA A 54 -7.82 -10.59 -7.56
CA ALA A 54 -6.82 -9.58 -7.22
C ALA A 54 -7.36 -8.54 -6.24
N THR A 55 -8.63 -8.15 -6.39
CA THR A 55 -9.28 -7.24 -5.42
C THR A 55 -9.41 -7.88 -4.05
N THR A 56 -9.81 -9.15 -3.98
CA THR A 56 -9.90 -9.89 -2.71
C THR A 56 -8.54 -9.94 -2.01
N LEU A 57 -7.48 -10.30 -2.73
CA LEU A 57 -6.12 -10.29 -2.19
C LEU A 57 -5.68 -8.90 -1.75
N GLY A 58 -5.96 -7.87 -2.54
CA GLY A 58 -5.59 -6.49 -2.21
C GLY A 58 -6.30 -5.98 -0.97
N VAL A 59 -7.58 -6.33 -0.78
CA VAL A 59 -8.33 -6.01 0.43
C VAL A 59 -7.70 -6.66 1.66
N ILE A 60 -7.37 -7.96 1.58
CA ILE A 60 -6.71 -8.68 2.68
C ILE A 60 -5.37 -8.03 3.03
N LEU A 61 -4.56 -7.71 2.01
CA LEU A 61 -3.28 -7.04 2.21
C LEU A 61 -3.43 -5.66 2.86
N GLY A 62 -4.39 -4.85 2.40
CA GLY A 62 -4.60 -3.52 2.96
C GLY A 62 -5.07 -3.56 4.42
N ILE A 63 -5.92 -4.53 4.78
CA ILE A 63 -6.31 -4.78 6.18
C ILE A 63 -5.08 -5.20 7.00
N ALA A 64 -4.28 -6.15 6.50
CA ALA A 64 -3.09 -6.64 7.19
C ALA A 64 -2.04 -5.52 7.41
N VAL A 65 -1.83 -4.66 6.41
CA VAL A 65 -0.94 -3.50 6.51
C VAL A 65 -1.47 -2.50 7.54
N THR A 66 -2.77 -2.21 7.53
CA THR A 66 -3.36 -1.29 8.52
C THR A 66 -3.23 -1.83 9.94
N TYR A 67 -3.56 -3.10 10.14
CA TYR A 67 -3.47 -3.76 11.44
C TYR A 67 -2.04 -3.78 11.97
N SER A 68 -1.08 -4.16 11.12
CA SER A 68 0.35 -4.20 11.51
C SER A 68 0.91 -2.80 11.80
N SER A 69 0.47 -1.78 11.08
CA SER A 69 0.99 -0.41 11.21
C SER A 69 0.41 0.34 12.41
N PHE A 70 -0.86 0.13 12.76
CA PHE A 70 -1.57 0.97 13.74
C PHE A 70 -2.16 0.23 14.94
N VAL A 71 -2.35 -1.09 14.85
CA VAL A 71 -2.99 -1.87 15.92
C VAL A 71 -2.00 -2.76 16.65
N SER A 72 -1.03 -3.35 15.94
CA SER A 72 -0.08 -4.28 16.54
C SER A 72 1.16 -3.57 17.08
N GLU A 73 1.22 -3.36 18.39
CA GLU A 73 2.43 -2.82 19.05
C GLU A 73 3.68 -3.67 18.78
N ARG A 74 3.52 -5.01 18.72
CA ARG A 74 4.62 -5.93 18.46
C ARG A 74 5.24 -5.67 17.08
N PHE A 75 4.39 -5.47 16.07
CA PHE A 75 4.87 -5.21 14.71
C PHE A 75 5.44 -3.80 14.59
N GLN A 76 4.84 -2.81 15.24
CA GLN A 76 5.39 -1.46 15.33
C GLN A 76 6.79 -1.43 15.94
N ARG A 77 7.02 -2.15 17.04
CA ARG A 77 8.34 -2.25 17.68
C ARG A 77 9.35 -2.97 16.77
N LEU A 78 8.94 -4.04 16.11
CA LEU A 78 9.78 -4.77 15.16
C LEU A 78 10.16 -3.90 13.95
N TRP A 79 9.22 -3.11 13.45
CA TRP A 79 9.41 -2.21 12.31
C TRP A 79 10.13 -0.90 12.66
N ALA A 80 10.28 -0.59 13.95
CA ALA A 80 11.10 0.53 14.42
C ALA A 80 12.61 0.24 14.26
N ASP A 81 13.02 -1.04 14.22
CA ASP A 81 14.39 -1.41 13.88
C ASP A 81 14.65 -1.14 12.40
N PHE A 82 15.59 -0.23 12.14
CA PHE A 82 16.00 0.16 10.79
C PHE A 82 16.43 -1.03 9.93
N ARG A 83 17.18 -2.00 10.49
CA ARG A 83 17.69 -3.15 9.73
C ARG A 83 16.55 -4.04 9.27
N ILE A 84 15.59 -4.30 10.16
CA ILE A 84 14.42 -5.13 9.87
C ILE A 84 13.52 -4.41 8.85
N ARG A 85 13.25 -3.12 9.07
CA ARG A 85 12.48 -2.30 8.14
C ARG A 85 13.11 -2.27 6.75
N PHE A 86 14.43 -2.06 6.66
CA PHE A 86 15.15 -2.06 5.39
C PHE A 86 15.05 -3.40 4.68
N ALA A 87 15.35 -4.51 5.38
CA ALA A 87 15.25 -5.85 4.82
C ALA A 87 13.82 -6.18 4.36
N GLY A 88 12.82 -5.83 5.17
CA GLY A 88 11.41 -6.03 4.84
C GLY A 88 10.97 -5.23 3.59
N LEU A 89 11.34 -3.96 3.50
CA LEU A 89 11.06 -3.13 2.32
C LEU A 89 11.80 -3.63 1.08
N PHE A 90 13.04 -4.10 1.24
CA PHE A 90 13.81 -4.69 0.15
C PHE A 90 13.12 -5.96 -0.40
N VAL A 91 12.76 -6.89 0.49
CA VAL A 91 12.04 -8.13 0.11
C VAL A 91 10.70 -7.79 -0.55
N LEU A 92 9.96 -6.83 -0.01
CA LEU A 92 8.70 -6.37 -0.60
C LEU A 92 8.93 -5.80 -2.01
N SER A 93 9.92 -4.92 -2.18
CA SER A 93 10.25 -4.35 -3.49
C SER A 93 10.66 -5.42 -4.51
N MET A 94 11.50 -6.38 -4.13
CA MET A 94 11.89 -7.49 -5.00
C MET A 94 10.70 -8.37 -5.36
N GLY A 95 9.81 -8.64 -4.40
CA GLY A 95 8.57 -9.38 -4.63
C GLY A 95 7.64 -8.68 -5.62
N VAL A 96 7.51 -7.35 -5.54
CA VAL A 96 6.72 -6.56 -6.51
C VAL A 96 7.34 -6.63 -7.91
N GLN A 97 8.66 -6.47 -8.02
CA GLN A 97 9.35 -6.56 -9.31
C GLN A 97 9.18 -7.95 -9.95
N LEU A 98 9.34 -9.02 -9.17
CA LEU A 98 9.09 -10.39 -9.64
C LEU A 98 7.63 -10.57 -10.06
N GLY A 99 6.68 -10.06 -9.27
CA GLY A 99 5.26 -10.10 -9.59
C GLY A 99 4.94 -9.39 -10.91
N LEU A 100 5.50 -8.20 -11.13
CA LEU A 100 5.34 -7.47 -12.39
C LEU A 100 5.94 -8.22 -13.59
N ALA A 101 7.03 -8.95 -13.39
CA ALA A 101 7.66 -9.75 -14.45
C ALA A 101 6.86 -11.02 -14.79
N VAL A 102 6.28 -11.70 -13.78
CA VAL A 102 5.65 -13.02 -13.94
C VAL A 102 4.13 -12.92 -14.14
N ALA A 103 3.47 -12.04 -13.40
CA ALA A 103 2.02 -11.93 -13.33
C ALA A 103 1.56 -10.46 -13.24
N PRO A 104 1.91 -9.62 -14.24
CA PRO A 104 1.73 -8.17 -14.16
C PRO A 104 0.30 -7.74 -13.87
N THR A 105 -0.67 -8.35 -14.54
CA THR A 105 -2.10 -8.07 -14.33
C THR A 105 -2.48 -8.24 -12.86
N TRP A 106 -2.08 -9.36 -12.24
CA TRP A 106 -2.41 -9.63 -10.85
C TRP A 106 -1.70 -8.66 -9.91
N THR A 107 -0.43 -8.38 -10.14
CA THR A 107 0.35 -7.49 -9.28
C THR A 107 -0.20 -6.06 -9.32
N VAL A 108 -0.50 -5.52 -10.50
CA VAL A 108 -1.05 -4.17 -10.65
C VAL A 108 -2.44 -4.08 -10.01
N LEU A 109 -3.35 -5.03 -10.30
CA LEU A 109 -4.70 -5.01 -9.74
C LEU A 109 -4.72 -5.21 -8.22
N THR A 110 -3.87 -6.10 -7.69
CA THR A 110 -3.77 -6.35 -6.24
C THR A 110 -3.22 -5.11 -5.53
N MET A 111 -2.20 -4.47 -6.09
CA MET A 111 -1.63 -3.24 -5.53
C MET A 111 -2.65 -2.09 -5.57
N LEU A 112 -3.34 -1.89 -6.70
CA LEU A 112 -4.40 -0.90 -6.81
C LEU A 112 -5.48 -1.10 -5.76
N ALA A 113 -5.99 -2.33 -5.63
CA ALA A 113 -6.99 -2.65 -4.61
C ALA A 113 -6.46 -2.41 -3.19
N THR A 114 -5.20 -2.77 -2.92
CA THR A 114 -4.52 -2.52 -1.64
C THR A 114 -4.48 -1.03 -1.32
N PHE A 115 -4.02 -0.18 -2.25
CA PHE A 115 -3.94 1.26 -2.02
C PHE A 115 -5.33 1.90 -1.89
N LEU A 116 -6.30 1.47 -2.70
CA LEU A 116 -7.66 1.98 -2.61
C LEU A 116 -8.32 1.63 -1.27
N ILE A 117 -8.11 0.42 -0.72
CA ILE A 117 -8.67 0.06 0.59
C ILE A 117 -7.94 0.75 1.76
N LEU A 118 -6.66 1.09 1.60
CA LEU A 118 -5.91 1.81 2.63
C LEU A 118 -6.47 3.21 2.88
N ILE A 119 -7.11 3.85 1.89
CA ILE A 119 -7.73 5.17 2.05
C ILE A 119 -8.83 5.15 3.13
N PRO A 120 -9.94 4.39 2.98
CA PRO A 120 -11.00 4.35 3.99
C PRO A 120 -10.51 3.74 5.30
N LEU A 121 -9.61 2.75 5.27
CA LEU A 121 -9.03 2.17 6.49
C LEU A 121 -8.25 3.21 7.31
N ARG A 122 -7.41 4.03 6.65
CA ARG A 122 -6.63 5.04 7.35
C ARG A 122 -7.50 6.15 7.93
N VAL A 123 -8.52 6.56 7.19
CA VAL A 123 -9.53 7.52 7.67
C VAL A 123 -10.29 6.94 8.86
N ALA A 124 -10.68 5.65 8.82
CA ALA A 124 -11.36 4.99 9.94
C ALA A 124 -10.48 4.91 11.20
N VAL A 125 -9.19 4.58 11.05
CA VAL A 125 -8.23 4.59 12.17
C VAL A 125 -8.16 5.99 12.78
N TYR A 126 -8.01 7.03 11.95
CA TYR A 126 -7.96 8.41 12.43
C TYR A 126 -9.19 8.80 13.25
N LEU A 127 -10.38 8.55 12.70
CA LEU A 127 -11.64 8.91 13.36
C LEU A 127 -11.85 8.14 14.66
N ARG A 128 -11.30 6.92 14.77
CA ARG A 128 -11.36 6.12 16.00
C ARG A 128 -10.40 6.61 17.08
N THR A 129 -9.24 7.13 16.70
CA THR A 129 -8.19 7.56 17.65
C THR A 129 -8.23 9.03 18.03
N ARG A 130 -9.06 9.83 17.35
CA ARG A 130 -9.32 11.23 17.66
C ARG A 130 -10.35 11.38 18.77
#